data_AF-A0A7S4IJT3-F1
#
_entry.id   AF-A0A7S4IJT3-F1
#
_cell.length_a   1.000
_cell.length_b   1.000
_cell.length_c   1.000
_cell.angle_alpha   90.00
_cell.angle_beta   90.00
_cell.angle_gamma   90.00
#
_symmetry.space_group_name_H-M   'P 1'
#
loop_
_entity.id
_entity.type
_entity.pdbx_description
1 polymer ?
#
loop_
_entity_poly.entity_id
_entity_poly.type
_entity_poly.pdbx_seq_one_letter_code
_entity_poly.pdbx_strand_id
1 'polypeptide(L)'
;MASTVNGYEGTGRSLSLKLIQQLREQSSNNAASTTGRLLKEVTLEEPIRYAEGDPIEKWLNDLLCLDCTNVKRVHSGCPHPSQCDLYYVNKDTLFSYHTASEEFLHRVMSLYVSSHYKNTPNDLLMISDAPAHHLFVLLGPISDSSETLPEVLCVIQVAFEGEIAKDIVLESLSKGDRAAGDLIPWTVCQQFQDPDFASLSGARVVRIATHPDFQRMGYGKHALEQLSAYFEGKMTNLDEADDEMEDQEHEFSDDEDDVLHSETLVPRTNIPPLLQKLSERKPENLHYIGTSFGITLPLFRFWKKASYLPLYIRQTSNETTGEHSCVMVRALNVGEVMPDWLEKYSVDFHKRFLSLLSFSFHSFSTTLALEIENSCQKPSNTQSLTKEELNIFLTPYDQKRLESYSHNLVDYHVIMDLLPSIGALYFKSRIGCTLSPVQAAIIIGLSLQRKSVEDLMSEFKLQSNQVLAMFNKVIRKFTAVFNKLEEEAISKDIAIPQSDPLKEKIVESIDEELEAEAKVVSKELDQKQQKLLEALADGDIKQYAIGGSEKQWQANLKAAGGKAPANVSIKSKRKLSEKSDE
;
A
#
# COMPACT_ATOMS: atom_id res chain seq x y z
N MET A 1 -25.32 4.27 -28.77
CA MET A 1 -23.86 4.46 -28.59
C MET A 1 -23.21 3.98 -29.86
N ALA A 2 -22.23 4.71 -30.40
CA ALA A 2 -21.42 4.28 -31.53
C ALA A 2 -19.97 4.11 -31.04
N SER A 3 -19.28 3.09 -31.52
CA SER A 3 -17.89 2.80 -31.16
C SER A 3 -17.19 2.21 -32.37
N THR A 4 -15.91 2.53 -32.53
CA THR A 4 -15.03 2.01 -33.58
C THR A 4 -14.13 0.97 -32.97
N VAL A 5 -14.11 -0.24 -33.54
CA VAL A 5 -13.32 -1.37 -33.03
C VAL A 5 -11.97 -1.46 -33.74
N ASN A 6 -11.98 -1.51 -35.07
CA ASN A 6 -10.78 -1.58 -35.91
C ASN A 6 -10.45 -0.16 -36.44
N GLY A 7 -9.17 0.22 -36.41
CA GLY A 7 -8.67 1.46 -36.99
C GLY A 7 -7.92 2.39 -36.03
N TYR A 8 -7.58 3.58 -36.53
CA TYR A 8 -6.61 4.50 -35.92
C TYR A 8 -7.00 5.11 -34.56
N GLU A 9 -8.29 5.10 -34.21
CA GLU A 9 -8.81 5.50 -32.89
C GLU A 9 -9.66 4.39 -32.25
N GLY A 10 -9.45 3.14 -32.66
CA GLY A 10 -10.16 2.00 -32.10
C GLY A 10 -9.87 1.86 -30.60
N THR A 11 -10.91 1.75 -29.78
CA THR A 11 -10.78 1.58 -28.32
C THR A 11 -10.44 0.14 -27.90
N GLY A 12 -10.02 -0.70 -28.86
CA GLY A 12 -9.85 -2.13 -28.69
C GLY A 12 -11.18 -2.88 -28.45
N ARG A 13 -11.25 -4.14 -28.92
CA ARG A 13 -12.45 -4.97 -28.75
C ARG A 13 -12.67 -5.40 -27.29
N SER A 14 -11.64 -5.44 -26.46
CA SER A 14 -11.75 -5.77 -25.03
C SER A 14 -12.56 -4.74 -24.23
N LEU A 15 -12.45 -3.44 -24.55
CA LEU A 15 -13.29 -2.40 -23.94
C LEU A 15 -14.74 -2.57 -24.38
N SER A 16 -14.97 -2.83 -25.67
CA SER A 16 -16.30 -3.14 -26.18
C SER A 16 -16.88 -4.35 -25.43
N LEU A 17 -16.09 -5.42 -25.23
CA LEU A 17 -16.52 -6.62 -24.52
C LEU A 17 -16.78 -6.36 -23.03
N LYS A 18 -15.95 -5.58 -22.32
CA LYS A 18 -16.17 -5.23 -20.91
C LYS A 18 -17.39 -4.34 -20.71
N LEU A 19 -17.54 -3.31 -21.55
CA LEU A 19 -18.70 -2.41 -21.49
C LEU A 19 -19.98 -3.16 -21.88
N ILE A 20 -19.94 -3.95 -22.96
CA ILE A 20 -21.05 -4.80 -23.38
C ILE A 20 -21.38 -5.82 -22.30
N GLN A 21 -20.38 -6.46 -21.68
CA GLN A 21 -20.61 -7.38 -20.57
C GLN A 21 -21.27 -6.69 -19.38
N GLN A 22 -20.80 -5.51 -18.98
CA GLN A 22 -21.44 -4.72 -17.91
C GLN A 22 -22.88 -4.34 -18.28
N LEU A 23 -23.13 -3.93 -19.52
CA LEU A 23 -24.48 -3.60 -19.99
C LEU A 23 -25.37 -4.85 -20.05
N ARG A 24 -24.83 -6.02 -20.41
CA ARG A 24 -25.53 -7.31 -20.36
C ARG A 24 -25.90 -7.67 -18.93
N GLU A 25 -24.97 -7.56 -17.98
CA GLU A 25 -25.21 -7.80 -16.56
C GLU A 25 -26.27 -6.84 -15.99
N GLN A 26 -26.21 -5.56 -16.34
CA GLN A 26 -27.22 -4.57 -15.96
C GLN A 26 -28.59 -4.83 -16.59
N SER A 27 -28.63 -5.32 -17.84
CA SER A 27 -29.87 -5.69 -18.50
C SER A 27 -30.50 -6.96 -17.89
N SER A 28 -29.67 -7.93 -17.48
CA SER A 28 -30.11 -9.20 -16.87
C SER A 28 -30.59 -9.01 -15.43
N ASN A 29 -29.95 -8.15 -14.64
CA ASN A 29 -30.32 -7.91 -13.24
C ASN A 29 -31.55 -7.01 -13.06
N ASN A 30 -31.99 -6.31 -14.11
CA ASN A 30 -33.12 -5.37 -14.06
C ASN A 30 -34.48 -5.96 -14.45
N ALA A 31 -34.59 -7.28 -14.61
CA ALA A 31 -35.86 -7.96 -14.93
C ALA A 31 -36.98 -7.74 -13.88
N ALA A 32 -36.66 -7.19 -12.69
CA ALA A 32 -37.62 -6.88 -11.63
C ALA A 32 -38.00 -5.38 -11.53
N SER A 33 -37.43 -4.48 -12.33
CA SER A 33 -37.78 -3.04 -12.33
C SER A 33 -38.42 -2.61 -13.65
N THR A 34 -39.49 -1.81 -13.57
CA THR A 34 -40.38 -1.41 -14.68
C THR A 34 -39.74 -0.49 -15.74
N THR A 35 -38.43 -0.28 -15.71
CA THR A 35 -37.65 0.59 -16.61
C THR A 35 -36.41 -0.11 -17.20
N GLY A 36 -36.48 -1.42 -17.44
CA GLY A 36 -35.36 -2.20 -17.97
C GLY A 36 -34.96 -1.79 -19.39
N ARG A 37 -33.76 -1.25 -19.56
CA ARG A 37 -33.16 -0.96 -20.88
C ARG A 37 -32.71 -2.28 -21.53
N LEU A 38 -33.25 -2.59 -22.72
CA LEU A 38 -32.82 -3.72 -23.55
C LEU A 38 -31.55 -3.35 -24.34
N LEU A 39 -30.49 -4.15 -24.20
CA LEU A 39 -29.29 -4.01 -25.01
C LEU A 39 -29.49 -4.71 -26.36
N LYS A 40 -29.32 -3.98 -27.46
CA LYS A 40 -29.29 -4.53 -28.82
C LYS A 40 -27.95 -4.16 -29.46
N GLU A 41 -27.17 -5.19 -29.81
CA GLU A 41 -25.87 -5.04 -30.47
C GLU A 41 -26.08 -5.10 -32.00
N VAL A 42 -25.45 -4.16 -32.72
CA VAL A 42 -25.45 -4.10 -34.18
C VAL A 42 -24.02 -3.80 -34.61
N THR A 43 -23.44 -4.65 -35.46
CA THR A 43 -22.12 -4.46 -36.07
C THR A 43 -22.29 -4.04 -37.52
N LEU A 44 -21.47 -3.09 -37.97
CA LEU A 44 -21.41 -2.64 -39.36
C LEU A 44 -20.03 -2.99 -39.89
N GLU A 45 -19.97 -3.86 -40.89
CA GLU A 45 -18.72 -4.36 -41.47
C GLU A 45 -18.55 -3.95 -42.95
N GLU A 46 -19.65 -3.67 -43.66
CA GLU A 46 -19.63 -3.30 -45.08
C GLU A 46 -19.06 -1.88 -45.29
N PRO A 47 -17.92 -1.72 -46.00
CA PRO A 47 -17.34 -0.41 -46.26
C PRO A 47 -18.16 0.33 -47.33
N ILE A 48 -18.35 1.64 -47.11
CA ILE A 48 -19.10 2.50 -48.06
C ILE A 48 -18.20 3.23 -49.06
N ARG A 49 -16.88 3.26 -48.83
CA ARG A 49 -15.91 4.05 -49.62
C ARG A 49 -15.19 3.23 -50.69
N TYR A 50 -15.06 1.92 -50.47
CA TYR A 50 -14.35 0.98 -51.31
C TYR A 50 -15.09 -0.36 -51.30
N ALA A 51 -14.69 -1.28 -52.16
CA ALA A 51 -15.32 -2.58 -52.29
C ALA A 51 -15.02 -3.47 -51.08
N GLU A 52 -15.92 -4.39 -50.75
CA GLU A 52 -15.68 -5.41 -49.75
C GLU A 52 -14.49 -6.30 -50.15
N GLY A 53 -13.55 -6.50 -49.23
CA GLY A 53 -12.36 -7.33 -49.47
C GLY A 53 -11.26 -6.64 -50.29
N ASP A 54 -11.12 -5.31 -50.18
CA ASP A 54 -10.04 -4.58 -50.85
C ASP A 54 -8.66 -5.10 -50.42
N PRO A 55 -7.80 -5.56 -51.35
CA PRO A 55 -6.48 -6.08 -51.02
C PRO A 55 -5.56 -5.03 -50.38
N ILE A 56 -5.75 -3.74 -50.67
CA ILE A 56 -4.95 -2.65 -50.07
C ILE A 56 -5.35 -2.45 -48.61
N GLU A 57 -6.66 -2.50 -48.31
CA GLU A 57 -7.14 -2.44 -46.93
C GLU A 57 -6.62 -3.63 -46.13
N LYS A 58 -6.69 -4.84 -46.70
CA LYS A 58 -6.16 -6.03 -46.04
C LYS A 58 -4.67 -5.90 -45.76
N TRP A 59 -3.87 -5.51 -46.75
CA TRP A 59 -2.45 -5.27 -46.57
C TRP A 59 -2.17 -4.22 -45.48
N LEU A 60 -2.92 -3.13 -45.45
CA LEU A 60 -2.77 -2.08 -44.44
C LEU A 60 -3.11 -2.57 -43.03
N ASN A 61 -4.18 -3.35 -42.90
CA ASN A 61 -4.61 -3.93 -41.63
C ASN A 61 -3.61 -4.98 -41.11
N ASP A 62 -3.05 -5.79 -42.00
CA ASP A 62 -2.00 -6.76 -41.69
C ASP A 62 -0.73 -6.00 -41.22
N LEU A 63 -0.26 -5.02 -42.02
CA LEU A 63 0.94 -4.23 -41.72
C LEU A 63 0.85 -3.47 -40.38
N LEU A 64 -0.27 -2.78 -40.15
CA LEU A 64 -0.48 -1.98 -38.94
C LEU A 64 -1.08 -2.80 -37.78
N CYS A 65 -1.24 -4.12 -37.96
CA CYS A 65 -1.81 -5.01 -36.95
C CYS A 65 -3.18 -4.56 -36.43
N LEU A 66 -4.02 -3.93 -37.27
CA LEU A 66 -5.31 -3.35 -36.87
C LEU A 66 -6.37 -4.43 -36.57
N ASP A 67 -6.19 -5.63 -37.12
CA ASP A 67 -7.08 -6.78 -36.94
C ASP A 67 -6.83 -7.58 -35.66
N CYS A 68 -5.89 -7.13 -34.81
CA CYS A 68 -5.46 -7.77 -33.56
C CYS A 68 -6.50 -7.74 -32.42
N THR A 69 -7.80 -7.78 -32.73
CA THR A 69 -8.89 -7.65 -31.77
C THR A 69 -9.22 -8.94 -31.02
N ASN A 70 -8.80 -10.09 -31.54
CA ASN A 70 -9.03 -11.40 -30.94
C ASN A 70 -7.73 -11.97 -30.38
N VAL A 71 -7.62 -11.94 -29.05
CA VAL A 71 -6.57 -12.69 -28.37
C VAL A 71 -6.90 -14.19 -28.50
N LYS A 72 -6.01 -14.96 -29.14
CA LYS A 72 -6.17 -16.41 -29.28
C LYS A 72 -6.27 -17.03 -27.87
N ARG A 73 -7.27 -17.89 -27.64
CA ARG A 73 -7.39 -18.60 -26.36
C ARG A 73 -6.18 -19.51 -26.18
N VAL A 74 -5.60 -19.46 -24.98
CA VAL A 74 -4.43 -20.24 -24.61
C VAL A 74 -4.84 -21.71 -24.46
N HIS A 75 -4.17 -22.59 -25.18
CA HIS A 75 -4.50 -24.02 -25.25
C HIS A 75 -3.80 -24.84 -24.16
N SER A 76 -2.68 -24.34 -23.61
CA SER A 76 -1.81 -25.06 -22.67
C SER A 76 -2.30 -25.10 -21.20
N GLY A 77 -3.50 -24.59 -20.89
CA GLY A 77 -3.95 -24.43 -19.51
C GLY A 77 -3.28 -23.24 -18.83
N CYS A 78 -3.36 -23.15 -17.50
CA CYS A 78 -2.74 -22.09 -16.71
C CYS A 78 -1.46 -22.58 -16.00
N PRO A 79 -0.26 -22.39 -16.59
CA PRO A 79 0.99 -22.78 -15.92
C PRO A 79 1.24 -21.94 -14.68
N HIS A 80 1.88 -22.49 -13.66
CA HIS A 80 2.19 -21.69 -12.46
C HIS A 80 3.19 -20.57 -12.82
N PRO A 81 3.03 -19.32 -12.32
CA PRO A 81 3.91 -18.20 -12.69
C PRO A 81 5.40 -18.50 -12.53
N SER A 82 5.79 -19.27 -11.51
CA SER A 82 7.20 -19.67 -11.29
C SER A 82 7.82 -20.56 -12.38
N GLN A 83 7.02 -21.14 -13.27
CA GLN A 83 7.49 -21.93 -14.41
C GLN A 83 7.57 -21.10 -15.70
N CYS A 84 7.19 -19.82 -15.62
CA CYS A 84 7.19 -18.90 -16.75
C CYS A 84 8.44 -18.04 -16.67
N ASP A 85 9.13 -17.91 -17.80
CA ASP A 85 10.35 -17.13 -17.92
C ASP A 85 10.14 -15.93 -18.83
N LEU A 86 10.82 -14.86 -18.49
CA LEU A 86 10.83 -13.61 -19.25
C LEU A 86 11.96 -13.68 -20.28
N TYR A 87 11.63 -13.31 -21.52
CA TYR A 87 12.55 -13.28 -22.66
C TYR A 87 12.68 -11.86 -23.18
N TYR A 88 13.87 -11.52 -23.67
CA TYR A 88 14.10 -10.30 -24.43
C TYR A 88 13.76 -10.53 -25.90
N VAL A 89 13.05 -9.59 -26.52
CA VAL A 89 12.67 -9.67 -27.94
C VAL A 89 13.60 -8.78 -28.76
N ASN A 90 14.27 -9.37 -29.76
CA ASN A 90 15.09 -8.59 -30.67
C ASN A 90 14.22 -7.89 -31.73
N LYS A 91 14.22 -6.54 -31.71
CA LYS A 91 13.38 -5.70 -32.58
C LYS A 91 13.67 -5.91 -34.07
N ASP A 92 14.94 -6.00 -34.47
CA ASP A 92 15.34 -6.14 -35.87
C ASP A 92 14.75 -7.43 -36.49
N THR A 93 14.75 -8.49 -35.69
CA THR A 93 14.25 -9.82 -36.09
C THR A 93 12.71 -9.87 -36.06
N LEU A 94 12.10 -9.11 -35.14
CA LEU A 94 10.65 -8.99 -35.01
C LEU A 94 10.06 -8.28 -36.22
N PHE A 95 10.72 -7.23 -36.71
CA PHE A 95 10.29 -6.43 -37.87
C PHE A 95 10.90 -6.89 -39.21
N SER A 96 11.41 -8.13 -39.28
CA SER A 96 11.99 -8.71 -40.50
C SER A 96 10.97 -9.18 -41.55
N TYR A 97 9.66 -9.04 -41.27
CA TYR A 97 8.56 -9.52 -42.11
C TYR A 97 8.58 -11.02 -42.42
N HIS A 98 9.17 -11.83 -41.52
CA HIS A 98 9.10 -13.28 -41.60
C HIS A 98 7.76 -13.81 -41.05
N THR A 99 7.18 -14.84 -41.66
CA THR A 99 5.84 -15.38 -41.31
C THR A 99 5.66 -15.68 -39.82
N ALA A 100 6.68 -16.23 -39.16
CA ALA A 100 6.63 -16.53 -37.73
C ALA A 100 6.76 -15.27 -36.86
N SER A 101 7.57 -14.29 -37.30
CA SER A 101 7.75 -13.01 -36.62
C SER A 101 6.48 -12.17 -36.70
N GLU A 102 5.80 -12.17 -37.85
CA GLU A 102 4.51 -11.51 -38.03
C GLU A 102 3.43 -12.12 -37.14
N GLU A 103 3.31 -13.46 -37.09
CA GLU A 103 2.36 -14.09 -36.18
C GLU A 103 2.67 -13.74 -34.71
N PHE A 104 3.95 -13.68 -34.35
CA PHE A 104 4.37 -13.28 -33.01
C PHE A 104 4.06 -11.80 -32.71
N LEU A 105 4.33 -10.89 -33.65
CA LEU A 105 4.01 -9.47 -33.57
C LEU A 105 2.50 -9.25 -33.43
N HIS A 106 1.68 -9.95 -34.20
CA HIS A 106 0.22 -9.93 -34.08
C HIS A 106 -0.23 -10.37 -32.67
N ARG A 107 0.38 -11.41 -32.09
CA ARG A 107 0.07 -11.82 -30.70
C ARG A 107 0.42 -10.73 -29.69
N VAL A 108 1.60 -10.13 -29.81
CA VAL A 108 2.05 -9.03 -28.95
C VAL A 108 1.12 -7.81 -29.07
N MET A 109 0.81 -7.38 -30.29
CA MET A 109 -0.09 -6.25 -30.50
C MET A 109 -1.52 -6.53 -30.07
N SER A 110 -2.01 -7.76 -30.23
CA SER A 110 -3.32 -8.15 -29.70
C SER A 110 -3.40 -8.01 -28.18
N LEU A 111 -2.32 -8.37 -27.47
CA LEU A 111 -2.25 -8.16 -26.04
C LEU A 111 -2.24 -6.68 -25.66
N TYR A 112 -1.49 -5.82 -26.36
CA TYR A 112 -1.51 -4.38 -26.12
C TYR A 112 -2.90 -3.78 -26.38
N VAL A 113 -3.52 -4.11 -27.52
CA VAL A 113 -4.85 -3.63 -27.87
C VAL A 113 -5.90 -4.09 -26.86
N SER A 114 -5.74 -5.31 -26.32
CA SER A 114 -6.66 -5.84 -25.31
C SER A 114 -6.52 -5.20 -23.92
N SER A 115 -5.32 -4.74 -23.55
CA SER A 115 -5.02 -4.26 -22.20
C SER A 115 -5.21 -2.75 -22.04
N HIS A 116 -5.04 -1.97 -23.12
CA HIS A 116 -5.05 -0.50 -23.08
C HIS A 116 -6.34 0.11 -23.61
N TYR A 117 -6.74 1.25 -23.01
CA TYR A 117 -8.01 1.93 -23.29
C TYR A 117 -8.05 2.65 -24.65
N LYS A 118 -6.92 3.23 -25.07
CA LYS A 118 -6.73 3.86 -26.37
C LYS A 118 -5.34 3.47 -26.86
N ASN A 119 -5.27 2.97 -28.09
CA ASN A 119 -4.02 2.73 -28.78
C ASN A 119 -4.02 3.58 -30.04
N THR A 120 -2.82 3.93 -30.49
CA THR A 120 -2.64 4.63 -31.76
C THR A 120 -1.71 3.79 -32.63
N PRO A 121 -1.92 3.71 -33.95
CA PRO A 121 -1.01 2.97 -34.83
C PRO A 121 0.44 3.46 -34.75
N ASN A 122 0.64 4.74 -34.40
CA ASN A 122 1.96 5.33 -34.15
C ASN A 122 2.73 4.65 -33.01
N ASP A 123 2.06 3.92 -32.12
CA ASP A 123 2.72 3.13 -31.08
C ASP A 123 3.62 2.04 -31.68
N LEU A 124 3.21 1.43 -32.80
CA LEU A 124 4.02 0.44 -33.52
C LEU A 124 5.29 1.09 -34.08
N LEU A 125 5.13 2.28 -34.68
CA LEU A 125 6.25 3.05 -35.20
C LEU A 125 7.22 3.45 -34.09
N MET A 126 6.71 3.88 -32.94
CA MET A 126 7.54 4.21 -31.78
C MET A 126 8.33 2.98 -31.27
N ILE A 127 7.72 1.79 -31.30
CA ILE A 127 8.39 0.54 -30.90
C ILE A 127 9.49 0.16 -31.91
N SER A 128 9.27 0.38 -33.21
CA SER A 128 10.24 0.02 -34.25
C SER A 128 11.40 1.02 -34.34
N ASP A 129 11.10 2.32 -34.28
CA ASP A 129 12.05 3.40 -34.59
C ASP A 129 12.90 3.80 -33.38
N ALA A 130 12.29 3.90 -32.19
CA ALA A 130 12.99 4.46 -31.05
C ALA A 130 14.00 3.44 -30.45
N PRO A 131 15.31 3.78 -30.39
CA PRO A 131 16.33 2.83 -29.95
C PRO A 131 16.18 2.46 -28.48
N ALA A 132 15.83 3.44 -27.63
CA ALA A 132 15.64 3.28 -26.20
C ALA A 132 14.45 2.39 -25.80
N HIS A 133 13.56 2.03 -26.73
CA HIS A 133 12.42 1.15 -26.46
C HIS A 133 12.81 -0.32 -26.58
N HIS A 134 12.55 -1.09 -25.54
CA HIS A 134 12.83 -2.52 -25.45
C HIS A 134 11.56 -3.30 -25.11
N LEU A 135 11.48 -4.53 -25.61
CA LEU A 135 10.35 -5.43 -25.42
C LEU A 135 10.76 -6.67 -24.65
N PHE A 136 10.01 -6.97 -23.60
CA PHE A 136 10.15 -8.19 -22.81
C PHE A 136 8.83 -8.97 -22.83
N VAL A 137 8.91 -10.27 -23.02
CA VAL A 137 7.74 -11.16 -23.13
C VAL A 137 7.84 -12.30 -22.13
N LEU A 138 6.79 -12.50 -21.34
CA LEU A 138 6.67 -13.64 -20.45
C LEU A 138 6.01 -14.78 -21.22
N LEU A 139 6.75 -15.88 -21.35
CA LEU A 139 6.30 -17.07 -22.07
C LEU A 139 5.95 -18.18 -21.08
N GLY A 140 4.99 -19.03 -21.47
CA GLY A 140 4.76 -20.30 -20.80
C GLY A 140 5.96 -21.24 -20.95
N PRO A 141 6.00 -22.36 -20.20
CA PRO A 141 7.09 -23.33 -20.30
C PRO A 141 7.17 -23.87 -21.73
N ILE A 142 8.32 -23.67 -22.37
CA ILE A 142 8.57 -24.08 -23.74
C ILE A 142 8.94 -25.58 -23.70
N SER A 143 8.14 -26.42 -24.35
CA SER A 143 8.53 -27.81 -24.58
C SER A 143 9.35 -27.90 -25.86
N ASP A 144 10.56 -28.45 -25.79
CA ASP A 144 11.47 -28.65 -26.95
C ASP A 144 10.87 -29.52 -28.08
N SER A 145 9.69 -30.13 -27.85
CA SER A 145 9.00 -31.02 -28.77
C SER A 145 7.86 -30.38 -29.58
N SER A 146 7.51 -29.12 -29.32
CA SER A 146 6.41 -28.45 -30.01
C SER A 146 6.91 -27.50 -31.10
N GLU A 147 6.59 -27.78 -32.37
CA GLU A 147 6.82 -26.86 -33.51
C GLU A 147 5.93 -25.60 -33.49
N THR A 148 5.11 -25.42 -32.46
CA THR A 148 4.19 -24.30 -32.31
C THR A 148 4.86 -23.11 -31.63
N LEU A 149 4.62 -21.90 -32.16
CA LEU A 149 5.06 -20.65 -31.53
C LEU A 149 4.61 -20.57 -30.06
N PRO A 150 5.50 -20.16 -29.14
CA PRO A 150 5.19 -20.10 -27.72
C PRO A 150 4.05 -19.11 -27.44
N GLU A 151 3.28 -19.41 -26.40
CA GLU A 151 2.16 -18.59 -25.97
C GLU A 151 2.67 -17.41 -25.13
N VAL A 152 2.29 -16.19 -25.53
CA VAL A 152 2.68 -14.95 -24.85
C VAL A 152 1.66 -14.65 -23.75
N LEU A 153 2.10 -14.69 -22.49
CA LEU A 153 1.24 -14.51 -21.32
C LEU A 153 1.21 -13.04 -20.86
N CYS A 154 2.35 -12.37 -20.93
CA CYS A 154 2.52 -10.97 -20.56
C CYS A 154 3.54 -10.31 -21.47
N VAL A 155 3.34 -9.03 -21.80
CA VAL A 155 4.31 -8.21 -22.54
C VAL A 155 4.60 -6.95 -21.72
N ILE A 156 5.88 -6.58 -21.63
CA ILE A 156 6.34 -5.35 -21.00
C ILE A 156 7.13 -4.55 -22.04
N GLN A 157 6.71 -3.31 -22.25
CA GLN A 157 7.46 -2.31 -23.00
C GLN A 157 8.21 -1.42 -22.03
N VAL A 158 9.52 -1.36 -22.17
CA VAL A 158 10.40 -0.48 -21.39
C VAL A 158 11.00 0.57 -22.31
N ALA A 159 11.16 1.79 -21.82
CA ALA A 159 11.97 2.83 -22.44
C ALA A 159 13.10 3.22 -21.48
N PHE A 160 14.34 3.21 -21.92
CA PHE A 160 15.44 3.75 -21.13
C PHE A 160 15.39 5.28 -21.13
N GLU A 161 15.53 5.87 -19.95
CA GLU A 161 15.45 7.31 -19.71
C GLU A 161 16.54 7.74 -18.73
N GLY A 162 17.10 8.94 -18.92
CA GLY A 162 18.08 9.51 -18.00
C GLY A 162 19.44 9.79 -18.62
N GLU A 163 20.47 9.83 -17.78
CA GLU A 163 21.85 10.21 -18.17
C GLU A 163 21.94 11.60 -18.84
N ILE A 164 21.03 12.49 -18.47
CA ILE A 164 20.97 13.84 -19.04
C ILE A 164 22.03 14.71 -18.35
N ALA A 165 22.82 15.42 -19.16
CA ALA A 165 23.82 16.35 -18.64
C ALA A 165 23.17 17.44 -17.77
N LYS A 166 23.72 17.68 -16.57
CA LYS A 166 23.15 18.61 -15.58
C LYS A 166 22.98 20.03 -16.13
N ASP A 167 23.91 20.47 -16.98
CA ASP A 167 23.87 21.81 -17.57
C ASP A 167 22.62 22.02 -18.44
N ILE A 168 22.23 21.01 -19.22
CA ILE A 168 21.02 21.04 -20.06
C ILE A 168 19.77 21.11 -19.18
N VAL A 169 19.74 20.33 -18.09
CA VAL A 169 18.61 20.30 -17.16
C VAL A 169 18.45 21.66 -16.48
N LEU A 170 19.54 22.26 -16.01
CA LEU A 170 19.53 23.60 -15.40
C LEU A 170 19.06 24.67 -16.39
N GLU A 171 19.53 24.63 -17.63
CA GLU A 171 19.08 25.55 -18.67
C GLU A 171 17.59 25.38 -18.97
N SER A 172 17.11 24.16 -19.15
CA SER A 172 15.71 23.86 -19.43
C SER A 172 14.80 24.26 -18.26
N LEU A 173 15.22 24.00 -17.02
CA LEU A 173 14.50 24.43 -15.81
C LEU A 173 14.44 25.97 -15.71
N SER A 174 15.50 26.68 -16.10
CA SER A 174 15.51 28.15 -16.11
C SER A 174 14.56 28.76 -17.14
N LYS A 175 14.40 28.08 -18.29
CA LYS A 175 13.49 28.49 -19.38
C LYS A 175 12.06 28.01 -19.16
N GLY A 176 11.86 27.00 -18.32
CA GLY A 176 10.57 26.34 -18.12
C GLY A 176 10.17 25.41 -19.27
N ASP A 177 11.11 25.10 -20.16
CA ASP A 177 10.89 24.21 -21.29
C ASP A 177 10.99 22.75 -20.87
N ARG A 178 10.20 21.89 -21.51
CA ARG A 178 10.31 20.44 -21.40
C ARG A 178 10.73 19.89 -22.76
N ALA A 179 11.87 19.23 -22.81
CA ALA A 179 12.26 18.48 -24.00
C ALA A 179 11.28 17.32 -24.24
N ALA A 180 11.14 16.91 -25.50
CA ALA A 180 10.41 15.70 -25.85
C ALA A 180 11.26 14.47 -25.49
N GLY A 181 10.65 13.49 -24.81
CA GLY A 181 11.36 12.32 -24.26
C GLY A 181 11.48 12.37 -22.73
N ASP A 182 12.17 11.39 -22.15
CA ASP A 182 12.56 11.31 -20.73
C ASP A 182 11.51 11.82 -19.72
N LEU A 183 10.32 11.24 -19.78
CA LEU A 183 9.16 11.76 -19.04
C LEU A 183 9.42 11.81 -17.53
N ILE A 184 10.03 10.77 -16.97
CA ILE A 184 10.24 10.66 -15.52
C ILE A 184 11.31 11.65 -15.05
N PRO A 185 12.52 11.69 -15.65
CA PRO A 185 13.53 12.71 -15.33
C PRO A 185 12.97 14.13 -15.34
N TRP A 186 12.33 14.55 -16.43
CA TRP A 186 11.80 15.91 -16.53
C TRP A 186 10.71 16.22 -15.50
N THR A 187 9.82 15.25 -15.25
CA THR A 187 8.74 15.43 -14.28
C THR A 187 9.29 15.55 -12.86
N VAL A 188 10.22 14.69 -12.47
CA VAL A 188 10.80 14.70 -11.11
C VAL A 188 11.67 15.96 -10.92
N CYS A 189 12.56 16.29 -11.87
CA CYS A 189 13.39 17.48 -11.80
C CYS A 189 12.56 18.76 -11.71
N GLN A 190 11.46 18.87 -12.44
CA GLN A 190 10.60 20.06 -12.33
C GLN A 190 9.87 20.14 -10.99
N GLN A 191 9.42 19.00 -10.45
CA GLN A 191 8.61 18.99 -9.23
C GLN A 191 9.41 19.13 -7.95
N PHE A 192 10.66 18.64 -7.93
CA PHE A 192 11.56 18.70 -6.78
C PHE A 192 12.69 19.72 -6.96
N GLN A 193 12.83 20.32 -8.15
CA GLN A 193 13.91 21.24 -8.52
C GLN A 193 15.31 20.67 -8.28
N ASP A 194 15.43 19.36 -8.49
CA ASP A 194 16.65 18.61 -8.23
C ASP A 194 17.25 18.12 -9.57
N PRO A 195 18.37 18.72 -10.04
CA PRO A 195 19.01 18.32 -11.28
C PRO A 195 19.76 16.98 -11.15
N ASP A 196 20.06 16.51 -9.94
CA ASP A 196 20.81 15.27 -9.74
C ASP A 196 20.00 14.05 -10.19
N PHE A 197 18.68 14.09 -10.06
CA PHE A 197 17.83 12.98 -10.48
C PHE A 197 17.90 12.71 -11.99
N ALA A 198 17.99 13.74 -12.83
CA ALA A 198 18.10 13.56 -14.29
C ALA A 198 19.43 12.95 -14.74
N SER A 199 20.47 13.05 -13.91
CA SER A 199 21.74 12.38 -14.18
C SER A 199 21.68 10.87 -13.90
N LEU A 200 20.65 10.39 -13.19
CA LEU A 200 20.46 8.96 -12.97
C LEU A 200 19.92 8.28 -14.22
N SER A 201 20.51 7.14 -14.57
CA SER A 201 19.99 6.21 -15.57
C SER A 201 18.82 5.40 -15.00
N GLY A 202 17.74 5.24 -15.76
CA GLY A 202 16.58 4.47 -15.34
C GLY A 202 15.76 3.92 -16.51
N ALA A 203 14.78 3.08 -16.17
CA ALA A 203 13.86 2.47 -17.13
C ALA A 203 12.43 2.90 -16.81
N ARG A 204 11.69 3.42 -17.79
CA ARG A 204 10.24 3.59 -17.70
C ARG A 204 9.52 2.41 -18.30
N VAL A 205 8.71 1.71 -17.51
CA VAL A 205 7.69 0.81 -18.02
C VAL A 205 6.60 1.65 -18.69
N VAL A 206 6.58 1.65 -20.02
CA VAL A 206 5.62 2.41 -20.84
C VAL A 206 4.30 1.67 -20.89
N ARG A 207 4.35 0.35 -21.10
CA ARG A 207 3.18 -0.52 -21.18
C ARG A 207 3.45 -1.86 -20.51
N ILE A 208 2.41 -2.38 -19.87
CA ILE A 208 2.35 -3.76 -19.41
C ILE A 208 1.00 -4.33 -19.80
N ALA A 209 1.02 -5.40 -20.58
CA ALA A 209 -0.16 -6.08 -21.08
C ALA A 209 -0.16 -7.52 -20.61
N THR A 210 -1.21 -7.91 -19.89
CA THR A 210 -1.42 -9.30 -19.46
C THR A 210 -2.59 -9.87 -20.22
N HIS A 211 -2.48 -11.14 -20.61
CA HIS A 211 -3.57 -11.83 -21.30
C HIS A 211 -4.89 -11.71 -20.51
N PRO A 212 -6.02 -11.30 -21.13
CA PRO A 212 -7.28 -11.05 -20.44
C PRO A 212 -7.75 -12.21 -19.55
N ASP A 213 -7.63 -13.44 -20.04
CA ASP A 213 -8.04 -14.66 -19.31
C ASP A 213 -7.15 -14.98 -18.09
N PHE A 214 -5.93 -14.43 -18.04
CA PHE A 214 -4.95 -14.66 -16.97
C PHE A 214 -4.78 -13.45 -16.04
N GLN A 215 -5.66 -12.46 -16.15
CA GLN A 215 -5.69 -11.34 -15.23
C GLN A 215 -5.96 -11.83 -13.81
N ARG A 216 -5.34 -11.19 -12.82
CA ARG A 216 -5.42 -11.52 -11.37
C ARG A 216 -4.75 -12.83 -10.95
N MET A 217 -4.10 -13.57 -11.84
CA MET A 217 -3.31 -14.77 -11.49
C MET A 217 -1.84 -14.47 -11.12
N GLY A 218 -1.39 -13.22 -11.29
CA GLY A 218 -0.07 -12.77 -10.83
C GLY A 218 1.04 -12.75 -11.88
N TYR A 219 0.78 -13.14 -13.14
CA TYR A 219 1.80 -13.12 -14.20
C TYR A 219 2.45 -11.76 -14.42
N GLY A 220 1.68 -10.67 -14.41
CA GLY A 220 2.25 -9.32 -14.55
C GLY A 220 3.15 -8.93 -13.37
N LYS A 221 2.86 -9.41 -12.15
CA LYS A 221 3.73 -9.19 -10.99
C LYS A 221 5.02 -9.99 -11.13
N HIS A 222 4.92 -11.27 -11.51
CA HIS A 222 6.06 -12.14 -11.75
C HIS A 222 6.98 -11.60 -12.85
N ALA A 223 6.40 -11.09 -13.95
CA ALA A 223 7.16 -10.47 -15.03
C ALA A 223 7.94 -9.22 -14.56
N LEU A 224 7.33 -8.37 -13.72
CA LEU A 224 8.05 -7.23 -13.12
C LEU A 224 9.13 -7.65 -12.11
N GLU A 225 8.90 -8.73 -11.37
CA GLU A 225 9.89 -9.29 -10.43
C GLU A 225 11.11 -9.84 -11.18
N GLN A 226 10.91 -10.60 -12.27
CA GLN A 226 11.99 -11.09 -13.14
C GLN A 226 12.72 -9.93 -13.83
N LEU A 227 11.98 -8.93 -14.31
CA LEU A 227 12.57 -7.74 -14.93
C LEU A 227 13.41 -6.92 -13.93
N SER A 228 12.93 -6.75 -12.69
CA SER A 228 13.72 -6.08 -11.65
C SER A 228 14.96 -6.90 -11.28
N ALA A 229 14.83 -8.23 -11.16
CA ALA A 229 15.95 -9.11 -10.85
C ALA A 229 17.00 -9.14 -11.97
N TYR A 230 16.57 -9.01 -13.22
CA TYR A 230 17.45 -8.89 -14.38
C TYR A 230 18.31 -7.62 -14.30
N PHE A 231 17.69 -6.45 -14.11
CA PHE A 231 18.43 -5.19 -13.99
C PHE A 231 19.23 -5.05 -12.68
N GLU A 232 18.88 -5.80 -11.63
CA GLU A 232 19.70 -5.94 -10.41
C GLU A 232 20.90 -6.91 -10.60
N GLY A 233 21.08 -7.51 -11.78
CA GLY A 233 22.19 -8.42 -12.09
C GLY A 233 22.10 -9.81 -11.43
N LYS A 234 20.92 -10.20 -10.91
CA LYS A 234 20.75 -11.48 -10.20
C LYS A 234 20.56 -12.69 -11.12
N MET A 235 20.28 -12.45 -12.39
CA MET A 235 19.91 -13.48 -13.38
C MET A 235 21.06 -13.84 -14.34
N THR A 236 22.12 -13.04 -14.38
CA THR A 236 23.30 -13.28 -15.22
C THR A 236 24.27 -14.22 -14.52
N ASN A 237 24.70 -15.28 -15.20
CA ASN A 237 25.81 -16.10 -14.74
C ASN A 237 27.11 -15.29 -14.85
N LEU A 238 27.69 -14.91 -13.71
CA LEU A 238 28.97 -14.19 -13.64
C LEU A 238 30.18 -15.08 -14.01
N ASP A 239 29.97 -16.38 -14.24
CA ASP A 239 31.03 -17.35 -14.53
C ASP A 239 31.37 -17.47 -16.04
N GLU A 240 30.57 -16.84 -16.93
CA GLU A 240 30.85 -16.76 -18.38
C GLU A 240 31.49 -15.41 -18.74
N ALA A 241 32.33 -14.87 -17.86
CA ALA A 241 32.87 -13.50 -17.96
C ALA A 241 33.98 -13.29 -19.01
N ASP A 242 34.31 -14.29 -19.83
CA ASP A 242 35.44 -14.20 -20.79
C ASP A 242 35.05 -14.39 -22.27
N ASP A 243 33.78 -14.66 -22.60
CA ASP A 243 33.34 -14.59 -24.01
C ASP A 243 32.82 -13.17 -24.28
N GLU A 244 33.74 -12.28 -24.62
CA GLU A 244 33.42 -11.12 -25.45
C GLU A 244 32.74 -11.67 -26.71
N MET A 245 31.41 -11.76 -26.72
CA MET A 245 30.69 -11.55 -27.97
C MET A 245 31.01 -10.11 -28.32
N GLU A 246 32.10 -9.94 -29.08
CA GLU A 246 32.32 -8.78 -29.92
C GLU A 246 30.94 -8.47 -30.50
N ASP A 247 30.33 -7.38 -30.03
CA ASP A 247 29.39 -6.65 -30.85
C ASP A 247 30.19 -6.42 -32.14
N GLN A 248 29.91 -7.21 -33.16
CA GLN A 248 30.27 -6.87 -34.52
C GLN A 248 29.43 -5.63 -34.81
N GLU A 249 29.87 -4.49 -34.27
CA GLU A 249 29.71 -3.20 -34.89
C GLU A 249 30.24 -3.41 -36.29
N HIS A 250 29.32 -3.74 -37.21
CA HIS A 250 29.60 -3.58 -38.62
C HIS A 250 30.04 -2.13 -38.78
N GLU A 251 31.34 -1.94 -38.99
CA GLU A 251 31.90 -0.69 -39.51
C GLU A 251 30.97 -0.27 -40.66
N PHE A 252 30.20 0.79 -40.42
CA PHE A 252 29.66 1.57 -41.52
C PHE A 252 30.91 2.09 -42.24
N SER A 253 31.23 1.48 -43.38
CA SER A 253 32.18 2.08 -44.29
C SER A 253 31.62 3.45 -44.67
N ASP A 254 32.24 4.49 -44.13
CA ASP A 254 32.08 5.88 -44.56
C ASP A 254 32.58 6.00 -46.02
N ASP A 255 31.79 5.48 -46.96
CA ASP A 255 31.83 5.98 -48.32
C ASP A 255 30.89 7.19 -48.35
N GLU A 256 31.49 8.33 -48.05
CA GLU A 256 30.97 9.67 -48.33
C GLU A 256 30.49 9.72 -49.80
N ASP A 257 29.17 9.70 -50.01
CA ASP A 257 28.41 10.62 -50.87
C ASP A 257 27.03 10.01 -51.27
N ASP A 258 25.95 10.63 -50.79
CA ASP A 258 24.61 10.66 -51.43
C ASP A 258 23.67 9.42 -51.34
N VAL A 259 23.44 8.84 -50.14
CA VAL A 259 22.64 7.58 -49.96
C VAL A 259 21.26 7.74 -49.30
N LEU A 260 20.76 8.95 -49.01
CA LEU A 260 19.42 9.10 -48.41
C LEU A 260 18.26 8.65 -49.34
N HIS A 261 18.54 8.40 -50.62
CA HIS A 261 17.57 7.95 -51.63
C HIS A 261 17.93 6.63 -52.33
N SER A 262 18.95 5.90 -51.87
CA SER A 262 19.44 4.68 -52.52
C SER A 262 19.71 3.52 -51.53
N GLU A 263 18.91 3.42 -50.46
CA GLU A 263 18.90 2.22 -49.63
C GLU A 263 18.33 1.02 -50.42
N THR A 264 19.20 0.22 -51.01
CA THR A 264 18.85 -1.13 -51.46
C THR A 264 18.67 -2.03 -50.24
N LEU A 265 17.42 -2.30 -49.87
CA LEU A 265 17.05 -3.28 -48.84
C LEU A 265 17.48 -4.69 -49.26
N VAL A 266 18.69 -5.10 -48.89
CA VAL A 266 19.16 -6.49 -49.06
C VAL A 266 18.78 -7.30 -47.81
N PRO A 267 18.16 -8.49 -47.94
CA PRO A 267 17.90 -9.36 -46.80
C PRO A 267 19.22 -9.72 -46.10
N ARG A 268 19.34 -9.39 -44.80
CA ARG A 268 20.53 -9.70 -44.00
C ARG A 268 20.71 -11.23 -43.91
N THR A 269 21.93 -11.70 -44.11
CA THR A 269 22.25 -13.14 -44.20
C THR A 269 22.32 -13.86 -42.86
N ASN A 270 22.60 -13.15 -41.76
CA ASN A 270 22.56 -13.67 -40.39
C ASN A 270 21.60 -12.82 -39.55
N ILE A 271 20.40 -13.36 -39.27
CA ILE A 271 19.40 -12.72 -38.42
C ILE A 271 19.57 -13.28 -37.01
N PRO A 272 19.77 -12.45 -35.96
CA PRO A 272 19.83 -12.94 -34.59
C PRO A 272 18.54 -13.67 -34.19
N PRO A 273 18.55 -14.48 -33.12
CA PRO A 273 17.32 -15.15 -32.68
C PRO A 273 16.28 -14.12 -32.19
N LEU A 274 15.00 -14.40 -32.49
CA LEU A 274 13.87 -13.55 -32.10
C LEU A 274 13.76 -13.37 -30.58
N LEU A 275 14.00 -14.45 -29.86
CA LEU A 275 13.91 -14.52 -28.40
C LEU A 275 15.30 -14.80 -27.84
N GLN A 276 15.75 -13.95 -26.94
CA GLN A 276 16.97 -14.13 -26.17
C GLN A 276 16.61 -14.38 -24.70
N LYS A 277 17.30 -15.34 -24.08
CA LYS A 277 17.13 -15.56 -22.64
C LYS A 277 17.80 -14.42 -21.87
N LEU A 278 17.16 -13.98 -20.78
CA LEU A 278 17.71 -12.93 -19.92
C LEU A 278 19.02 -13.33 -19.24
N SER A 279 19.31 -14.63 -19.11
CA SER A 279 20.58 -15.13 -18.57
C SER A 279 21.76 -14.88 -19.50
N GLU A 280 21.53 -14.80 -20.80
CA GLU A 280 22.56 -14.70 -21.85
C GLU A 280 22.87 -13.24 -22.22
N ARG A 281 22.03 -12.29 -21.80
CA ARG A 281 22.16 -10.87 -22.14
C ARG A 281 22.61 -10.08 -20.92
N LYS A 282 23.72 -9.37 -21.02
CA LYS A 282 24.15 -8.43 -19.96
C LYS A 282 23.14 -7.27 -19.81
N PRO A 283 22.64 -6.97 -18.60
CA PRO A 283 21.75 -5.85 -18.37
C PRO A 283 22.51 -4.52 -18.38
N GLU A 284 21.80 -3.46 -18.76
CA GLU A 284 22.24 -2.08 -18.60
C GLU A 284 22.27 -1.67 -17.12
N ASN A 285 23.19 -0.78 -16.75
CA ASN A 285 23.31 -0.28 -15.39
C ASN A 285 22.21 0.77 -15.09
N LEU A 286 21.13 0.34 -14.47
CA LEU A 286 19.99 1.19 -14.15
C LEU A 286 19.85 1.46 -12.66
N HIS A 287 19.58 2.71 -12.27
CA HIS A 287 19.38 3.10 -10.88
C HIS A 287 17.93 2.94 -10.41
N TYR A 288 16.96 3.03 -11.32
CA TYR A 288 15.55 2.94 -10.99
C TYR A 288 14.71 2.38 -12.14
N ILE A 289 13.55 1.84 -11.78
CA ILE A 289 12.47 1.52 -12.71
C ILE A 289 11.24 2.34 -12.32
N GLY A 290 10.71 3.09 -13.27
CA GLY A 290 9.51 3.90 -13.09
C GLY A 290 8.37 3.48 -14.00
N THR A 291 7.19 4.03 -13.75
CA THR A 291 5.99 3.90 -14.58
C THR A 291 5.21 5.19 -14.58
N SER A 292 4.47 5.45 -15.65
CA SER A 292 3.52 6.55 -15.75
C SER A 292 2.18 6.04 -16.28
N PHE A 293 1.10 6.18 -15.52
CA PHE A 293 -0.21 5.64 -15.88
C PHE A 293 -1.36 6.50 -15.34
N GLY A 294 -2.55 6.37 -15.94
CA GLY A 294 -3.79 6.95 -15.42
C GLY A 294 -4.22 6.25 -14.13
N ILE A 295 -4.36 7.01 -13.04
CA ILE A 295 -4.54 6.43 -11.72
C ILE A 295 -5.94 5.81 -11.56
N THR A 296 -5.96 4.49 -11.33
CA THR A 296 -7.15 3.74 -10.94
C THR A 296 -6.82 2.84 -9.76
N LEU A 297 -7.80 2.52 -8.92
CA LEU A 297 -7.58 1.67 -7.75
C LEU A 297 -6.96 0.29 -8.07
N PRO A 298 -7.38 -0.43 -9.13
CA PRO A 298 -6.76 -1.71 -9.48
C PRO A 298 -5.29 -1.58 -9.92
N LEU A 299 -4.98 -0.60 -10.77
CA LEU A 299 -3.61 -0.38 -11.25
C LEU A 299 -2.71 0.11 -10.11
N PHE A 300 -3.20 1.03 -9.29
CA PHE A 300 -2.44 1.52 -8.14
C PHE A 300 -2.07 0.37 -7.18
N ARG A 301 -3.03 -0.52 -6.87
CA ARG A 301 -2.77 -1.72 -6.06
C ARG A 301 -1.80 -2.69 -6.71
N PHE A 302 -1.83 -2.81 -8.03
CA PHE A 302 -0.88 -3.63 -8.78
C PHE A 302 0.55 -3.12 -8.58
N TRP A 303 0.79 -1.83 -8.80
CA TRP A 303 2.11 -1.22 -8.64
C TRP A 303 2.59 -1.18 -7.19
N LYS A 304 1.68 -0.90 -6.25
CA LYS A 304 1.96 -0.99 -4.80
C LYS A 304 2.43 -2.40 -4.39
N LYS A 305 1.78 -3.45 -4.91
CA LYS A 305 2.18 -4.85 -4.65
C LYS A 305 3.50 -5.24 -5.31
N ALA A 306 3.93 -4.52 -6.34
CA ALA A 306 5.23 -4.66 -6.99
C ALA A 306 6.33 -3.79 -6.34
N SER A 307 6.04 -3.17 -5.18
CA SER A 307 6.96 -2.33 -4.40
C SER A 307 7.39 -1.03 -5.09
N TYR A 308 6.51 -0.44 -5.91
CA TYR A 308 6.71 0.90 -6.46
C TYR A 308 6.14 1.95 -5.51
N LEU A 309 6.85 3.08 -5.39
CA LEU A 309 6.46 4.22 -4.56
C LEU A 309 5.97 5.38 -5.42
N PRO A 310 4.86 6.05 -5.05
CA PRO A 310 4.40 7.22 -5.79
C PRO A 310 5.28 8.43 -5.50
N LEU A 311 5.70 9.12 -6.56
CA LEU A 311 6.48 10.36 -6.46
C LEU A 311 5.72 11.58 -6.95
N TYR A 312 4.79 11.39 -7.89
CA TYR A 312 4.02 12.50 -8.46
C TYR A 312 2.65 12.04 -8.95
N ILE A 313 1.64 12.89 -8.72
CA ILE A 313 0.31 12.77 -9.32
C ILE A 313 -0.03 14.13 -9.93
N ARG A 314 -0.37 14.13 -11.22
CA ARG A 314 -0.77 15.34 -11.93
C ARG A 314 -2.12 15.84 -11.40
N GLN A 315 -2.20 17.14 -11.11
CA GLN A 315 -3.44 17.75 -10.61
C GLN A 315 -4.54 17.88 -11.66
N THR A 316 -4.19 18.08 -12.92
CA THR A 316 -5.15 18.13 -14.02
C THR A 316 -5.40 16.71 -14.53
N SER A 317 -6.67 16.32 -14.63
CA SER A 317 -7.08 15.09 -15.29
C SER A 317 -6.78 15.17 -16.79
N ASN A 318 -6.49 14.03 -17.40
CA ASN A 318 -6.43 13.92 -18.85
C ASN A 318 -7.84 14.07 -19.42
N GLU A 319 -8.03 14.89 -20.46
CA GLU A 319 -9.34 15.13 -21.09
C GLU A 319 -9.92 13.87 -21.73
N THR A 320 -9.05 12.95 -22.19
CA THR A 320 -9.46 11.73 -22.90
C THR A 320 -9.98 10.64 -21.96
N THR A 321 -9.33 10.43 -20.82
CA THR A 321 -9.67 9.35 -19.87
C THR A 321 -10.39 9.86 -18.62
N GLY A 322 -10.29 11.16 -18.31
CA GLY A 322 -10.74 11.73 -17.04
C GLY A 322 -9.85 11.35 -15.84
N GLU A 323 -8.77 10.60 -16.07
CA GLU A 323 -7.88 10.11 -15.01
C GLU A 323 -6.67 11.03 -14.82
N HIS A 324 -6.12 11.03 -13.61
CA HIS A 324 -4.90 11.76 -13.28
C HIS A 324 -3.68 10.88 -13.56
N SER A 325 -2.66 11.41 -14.24
CA SER A 325 -1.41 10.68 -14.45
C SER A 325 -0.63 10.57 -13.15
N CYS A 326 -0.20 9.36 -12.80
CA CYS A 326 0.63 9.06 -11.63
C CYS A 326 1.97 8.49 -12.09
N VAL A 327 3.05 9.04 -11.53
CA VAL A 327 4.41 8.51 -11.68
C VAL A 327 4.78 7.77 -10.40
N MET A 328 5.11 6.49 -10.55
CA MET A 328 5.61 5.64 -9.46
C MET A 328 6.99 5.10 -9.83
N VAL A 329 7.88 5.02 -8.85
CA VAL A 329 9.28 4.63 -9.04
C VAL A 329 9.66 3.57 -8.00
N ARG A 330 10.50 2.63 -8.43
CA ARG A 330 11.19 1.65 -7.61
C ARG A 330 12.69 1.81 -7.84
N ALA A 331 13.46 2.03 -6.77
CA ALA A 331 14.91 2.01 -6.85
C ALA A 331 15.41 0.58 -7.09
N LEU A 332 16.50 0.46 -7.85
CA LEU A 332 17.21 -0.79 -8.08
C LEU A 332 18.48 -0.83 -7.23
N ASN A 333 18.86 -2.05 -6.84
CA ASN A 333 19.98 -2.28 -5.93
C ASN A 333 21.22 -2.62 -6.72
N VAL A 334 21.90 -1.60 -7.24
CA VAL A 334 23.14 -1.78 -8.01
C VAL A 334 24.40 -1.67 -7.12
N GLY A 335 24.23 -1.57 -5.78
CA GLY A 335 25.34 -1.50 -4.83
C GLY A 335 24.97 -1.92 -3.41
N GLU A 336 25.95 -1.91 -2.50
CA GLU A 336 25.77 -2.35 -1.09
C GLU A 336 24.85 -1.45 -0.26
N VAL A 337 24.64 -0.20 -0.69
CA VAL A 337 23.82 0.79 0.03
C VAL A 337 22.61 1.19 -0.81
N MET A 338 21.42 1.00 -0.25
CA MET A 338 20.16 1.50 -0.81
C MET A 338 20.21 3.02 -0.90
N PRO A 339 19.83 3.62 -2.02
CA PRO A 339 19.84 5.07 -2.13
C PRO A 339 18.69 5.72 -1.33
N ASP A 340 19.03 6.61 -0.40
CA ASP A 340 18.09 7.37 0.43
C ASP A 340 17.24 8.41 -0.34
N TRP A 341 17.57 8.70 -1.60
CA TRP A 341 16.88 9.75 -2.38
C TRP A 341 15.39 9.43 -2.57
N LEU A 342 15.04 8.15 -2.73
CA LEU A 342 13.66 7.73 -2.97
C LEU A 342 12.79 7.95 -1.72
N GLU A 343 13.35 7.73 -0.52
CA GLU A 343 12.67 8.01 0.75
C GLU A 343 12.42 9.51 0.89
N LYS A 344 13.42 10.34 0.59
CA LYS A 344 13.28 11.81 0.67
C LYS A 344 12.18 12.34 -0.24
N TYR A 345 12.14 11.89 -1.51
CA TYR A 345 11.08 12.29 -2.43
C TYR A 345 9.71 11.74 -2.02
N SER A 346 9.64 10.51 -1.50
CA SER A 346 8.37 9.93 -1.03
C SER A 346 7.81 10.70 0.16
N VAL A 347 8.65 11.14 1.10
CA VAL A 347 8.25 11.96 2.25
C VAL A 347 7.74 13.34 1.81
N ASP A 348 8.41 13.99 0.86
CA ASP A 348 7.94 15.28 0.32
C ASP A 348 6.64 15.12 -0.49
N PHE A 349 6.55 14.09 -1.34
CA PHE A 349 5.32 13.73 -2.05
C PHE A 349 4.17 13.51 -1.06
N HIS A 350 4.38 12.78 0.03
CA HIS A 350 3.38 12.55 1.06
C HIS A 350 2.87 13.86 1.66
N LYS A 351 3.78 14.78 2.05
CA LYS A 351 3.41 16.10 2.59
C LYS A 351 2.58 16.91 1.59
N ARG A 352 2.97 16.91 0.32
CA ARG A 352 2.26 17.61 -0.76
C ARG A 352 0.89 16.97 -1.03
N PHE A 353 0.84 15.64 -1.08
CA PHE A 353 -0.38 14.88 -1.31
C PHE A 353 -1.44 15.18 -0.27
N LEU A 354 -1.10 15.12 1.03
CA LEU A 354 -2.03 15.46 2.12
C LEU A 354 -2.59 16.89 1.98
N SER A 355 -1.79 17.83 1.49
CA SER A 355 -2.20 19.21 1.28
C SER A 355 -3.09 19.38 0.03
N LEU A 356 -2.90 18.55 -0.99
CA LEU A 356 -3.65 18.59 -2.25
C LEU A 356 -4.97 17.81 -2.22
N LEU A 357 -5.20 16.96 -1.21
CA LEU A 357 -6.41 16.13 -1.06
C LEU A 357 -7.71 16.94 -1.09
N SER A 358 -7.75 18.15 -0.53
CA SER A 358 -8.94 19.01 -0.53
C SER A 358 -9.14 19.80 -1.82
N PHE A 359 -8.14 19.84 -2.70
CA PHE A 359 -8.17 20.61 -3.94
C PHE A 359 -8.53 19.67 -5.12
N SER A 360 -7.62 19.52 -6.06
CA SER A 360 -7.81 18.74 -7.29
C SER A 360 -8.10 17.26 -7.03
N PHE A 361 -7.74 16.73 -5.86
CA PHE A 361 -7.94 15.32 -5.48
C PHE A 361 -9.18 15.10 -4.59
N HIS A 362 -10.05 16.11 -4.45
CA HIS A 362 -11.33 15.97 -3.75
C HIS A 362 -12.23 14.90 -4.40
N SER A 363 -12.16 14.79 -5.73
CA SER A 363 -12.92 13.82 -6.54
C SER A 363 -12.47 12.37 -6.36
N PHE A 364 -11.30 12.12 -5.76
CA PHE A 364 -10.80 10.75 -5.59
C PHE A 364 -11.67 9.97 -4.63
N SER A 365 -11.81 8.67 -4.88
CA SER A 365 -12.35 7.75 -3.86
C SER A 365 -11.46 7.83 -2.62
N THR A 366 -12.09 7.89 -1.44
CA THR A 366 -11.45 7.78 -0.13
C THR A 366 -10.59 6.52 -0.01
N THR A 367 -11.03 5.42 -0.63
CA THR A 367 -10.27 4.16 -0.64
C THR A 367 -8.99 4.30 -1.45
N LEU A 368 -9.02 5.00 -2.59
CA LEU A 368 -7.83 5.28 -3.38
C LEU A 368 -6.88 6.23 -2.63
N ALA A 369 -7.41 7.30 -2.04
CA ALA A 369 -6.62 8.24 -1.26
C ALA A 369 -5.91 7.58 -0.08
N LEU A 370 -6.60 6.68 0.64
CA LEU A 370 -6.03 5.91 1.73
C LEU A 370 -4.98 4.90 1.25
N GLU A 371 -5.19 4.26 0.10
CA GLU A 371 -4.21 3.33 -0.46
C GLU A 371 -2.92 4.03 -0.87
N ILE A 372 -3.02 5.24 -1.43
CA ILE A 372 -1.89 6.12 -1.75
C ILE A 372 -1.16 6.53 -0.48
N GLU A 373 -1.88 7.03 0.53
CA GLU A 373 -1.26 7.43 1.80
C GLU A 373 -0.50 6.27 2.46
N ASN A 374 -1.09 5.07 2.49
CA ASN A 374 -0.45 3.88 3.05
C ASN A 374 0.76 3.37 2.23
N SER A 375 0.91 3.82 0.98
CA SER A 375 2.06 3.46 0.14
C SER A 375 3.24 4.41 0.32
N CYS A 376 3.00 5.63 0.79
CA CYS A 376 4.05 6.61 0.96
C CYS A 376 4.95 6.22 2.14
N GLN A 377 6.25 6.42 1.98
CA GLN A 377 7.17 6.29 3.09
C GLN A 377 6.98 7.44 4.07
N LYS A 378 7.04 7.10 5.36
CA LYS A 378 6.91 8.02 6.47
C LYS A 378 8.29 8.25 7.06
N PRO A 379 8.60 9.47 7.54
CA PRO A 379 9.91 9.76 8.06
C PRO A 379 10.24 8.81 9.21
N SER A 380 11.36 8.10 9.08
CA SER A 380 11.88 7.10 10.02
C SER A 380 12.05 7.63 11.46
N ASN A 381 12.14 8.95 11.63
CA ASN A 381 12.30 9.63 12.93
C ASN A 381 11.10 10.55 13.28
N THR A 382 9.87 10.04 13.16
CA THR A 382 8.68 10.83 13.53
C THR A 382 8.59 10.98 15.05
N GLN A 383 9.01 12.12 15.58
CA GLN A 383 8.82 12.44 17.00
C GLN A 383 7.33 12.45 17.35
N SER A 384 7.00 11.85 18.50
CA SER A 384 5.65 11.88 19.05
C SER A 384 5.23 13.31 19.39
N LEU A 385 3.95 13.62 19.17
CA LEU A 385 3.38 14.94 19.46
C LEU A 385 3.63 15.36 20.92
N THR A 386 4.21 16.54 21.13
CA THR A 386 4.39 17.12 22.48
C THR A 386 3.18 17.97 22.87
N LYS A 387 2.99 18.23 24.17
CA LYS A 387 1.91 19.11 24.66
C LYS A 387 2.05 20.55 24.14
N GLU A 388 3.27 21.05 24.05
CA GLU A 388 3.54 22.39 23.51
C GLU A 388 3.11 22.50 22.04
N GLU A 389 3.46 21.50 21.22
CA GLU A 389 2.99 21.43 19.84
C GLU A 389 1.46 21.29 19.76
N LEU A 390 0.86 20.47 20.63
CA LEU A 390 -0.59 20.28 20.68
C LEU A 390 -1.31 21.62 20.94
N ASN A 391 -0.80 22.44 21.86
CA ASN A 391 -1.35 23.76 22.19
C ASN A 391 -1.26 24.78 21.04
N ILE A 392 -0.37 24.57 20.06
CA ILE A 392 -0.29 25.39 18.85
C ILE A 392 -1.46 25.06 17.91
N PHE A 393 -1.86 23.80 17.84
CA PHE A 393 -2.91 23.34 16.91
C PHE A 393 -4.31 23.34 17.53
N LEU A 394 -4.43 23.14 18.84
CA LEU A 394 -5.69 23.03 19.57
C LEU A 394 -5.66 23.87 20.84
N THR A 395 -6.69 24.69 21.05
CA THR A 395 -6.85 25.40 22.33
C THR A 395 -7.45 24.48 23.40
N PRO A 396 -7.35 24.81 24.69
CA PRO A 396 -8.02 24.06 25.76
C PRO A 396 -9.55 24.00 25.59
N TYR A 397 -10.15 25.00 24.93
CA TYR A 397 -11.58 24.98 24.60
C TYR A 397 -11.91 23.98 23.50
N ASP A 398 -11.01 23.81 22.52
CA ASP A 398 -11.17 22.84 21.44
C ASP A 398 -11.07 21.41 21.94
N GLN A 399 -10.19 21.15 22.91
CA GLN A 399 -10.12 19.86 23.59
C GLN A 399 -11.42 19.54 24.33
N LYS A 400 -12.00 20.50 25.06
CA LYS A 400 -13.32 20.34 25.70
C LYS A 400 -14.44 20.08 24.69
N ARG A 401 -14.39 20.71 23.50
CA ARG A 401 -15.35 20.45 22.40
C ARG A 401 -15.21 19.02 21.87
N LEU A 402 -13.98 18.55 21.66
CA LEU A 402 -13.71 17.16 21.26
C LEU A 402 -14.19 16.16 22.31
N GLU A 403 -13.97 16.43 23.59
CA GLU A 403 -14.50 15.63 24.69
C GLU A 403 -16.03 15.63 24.72
N SER A 404 -16.66 16.79 24.55
CA SER A 404 -18.13 16.90 24.54
C SER A 404 -18.74 16.09 23.39
N TYR A 405 -18.12 16.11 22.20
CA TYR A 405 -18.51 15.28 21.08
C TYR A 405 -18.27 13.78 21.34
N SER A 406 -17.12 13.43 21.93
CA SER A 406 -16.77 12.02 22.22
C SER A 406 -17.80 11.37 23.17
N HIS A 407 -18.35 12.16 24.10
CA HIS A 407 -19.45 11.77 25.00
C HIS A 407 -20.85 11.88 24.39
N ASN A 408 -20.98 12.17 23.09
CA ASN A 408 -22.24 12.35 22.36
C ASN A 408 -23.13 13.49 22.91
N LEU A 409 -22.54 14.52 23.55
CA LEU A 409 -23.29 15.67 24.08
C LEU A 409 -23.59 16.72 23.01
N VAL A 410 -22.80 16.73 21.93
CA VAL A 410 -22.82 17.75 20.88
C VAL A 410 -22.79 17.07 19.51
N ASP A 411 -23.32 17.74 18.49
CA ASP A 411 -23.29 17.29 17.10
C ASP A 411 -21.92 17.50 16.43
N TYR A 412 -21.62 16.76 15.36
CA TYR A 412 -20.32 16.73 14.71
C TYR A 412 -19.95 18.08 14.04
N HIS A 413 -20.93 18.90 13.69
CA HIS A 413 -20.73 20.24 13.15
C HIS A 413 -19.86 21.12 14.05
N VAL A 414 -19.90 20.90 15.37
CA VAL A 414 -19.12 21.66 16.36
C VAL A 414 -17.65 21.24 16.41
N ILE A 415 -17.23 20.19 15.71
CA ILE A 415 -15.82 19.78 15.66
C ILE A 415 -15.25 19.79 14.24
N MET A 416 -16.03 20.13 13.21
CA MET A 416 -15.61 20.06 11.82
C MET A 416 -14.43 20.99 11.48
N ASP A 417 -14.36 22.16 12.11
CA ASP A 417 -13.25 23.11 12.02
C ASP A 417 -11.91 22.52 12.51
N LEU A 418 -11.96 21.59 13.47
CA LEU A 418 -10.78 20.97 14.07
C LEU A 418 -10.25 19.78 13.24
N LEU A 419 -11.10 19.19 12.39
CA LEU A 419 -10.77 17.96 11.66
C LEU A 419 -9.57 18.08 10.72
N PRO A 420 -9.39 19.15 9.93
CA PRO A 420 -8.23 19.25 9.03
C PRO A 420 -6.90 19.18 9.79
N SER A 421 -6.80 19.85 10.93
CA SER A 421 -5.59 19.85 11.77
C SER A 421 -5.34 18.47 12.38
N ILE A 422 -6.37 17.85 12.97
CA ILE A 422 -6.26 16.53 13.61
C ILE A 422 -5.95 15.44 12.57
N GLY A 423 -6.63 15.47 11.43
CA GLY A 423 -6.39 14.55 10.31
C GLY A 423 -4.97 14.67 9.78
N ALA A 424 -4.47 15.90 9.58
CA ALA A 424 -3.09 16.12 9.14
C ALA A 424 -2.07 15.58 10.15
N LEU A 425 -2.28 15.76 11.46
CA LEU A 425 -1.42 15.21 12.50
C LEU A 425 -1.45 13.67 12.53
N TYR A 426 -2.61 13.07 12.30
CA TYR A 426 -2.77 11.62 12.23
C TYR A 426 -2.01 11.02 11.04
N PHE A 427 -2.24 11.51 9.82
CA PHE A 427 -1.60 10.97 8.61
C PHE A 427 -0.10 11.28 8.53
N LYS A 428 0.37 12.38 9.15
CA LYS A 428 1.79 12.62 9.42
C LYS A 428 2.39 11.70 10.49
N SER A 429 1.62 10.73 11.00
CA SER A 429 2.02 9.73 11.98
C SER A 429 2.52 10.30 13.30
N ARG A 430 2.04 11.51 13.67
CA ARG A 430 2.33 12.13 14.97
C ARG A 430 1.39 11.67 16.08
N ILE A 431 0.19 11.20 15.72
CA ILE A 431 -0.79 10.63 16.66
C ILE A 431 -0.60 9.12 16.72
N GLY A 432 -0.09 8.62 17.85
CA GLY A 432 0.18 7.19 18.08
C GLY A 432 -1.08 6.35 18.33
N CYS A 433 -2.00 6.29 17.37
CA CYS A 433 -3.18 5.43 17.45
C CYS A 433 -3.41 4.59 16.19
N THR A 434 -3.98 3.40 16.37
CA THR A 434 -4.33 2.52 15.26
C THR A 434 -5.82 2.61 14.95
N LEU A 435 -6.12 2.87 13.68
CA LEU A 435 -7.48 2.91 13.15
C LEU A 435 -7.71 1.69 12.25
N SER A 436 -8.95 1.19 12.24
CA SER A 436 -9.33 0.23 11.20
C SER A 436 -9.30 0.88 9.82
N PRO A 437 -9.09 0.13 8.71
CA PRO A 437 -9.04 0.72 7.37
C PRO A 437 -10.28 1.55 7.01
N VAL A 438 -11.48 1.11 7.45
CA VAL A 438 -12.73 1.86 7.23
C VAL A 438 -12.75 3.14 8.05
N GLN A 439 -12.29 3.11 9.30
CA GLN A 439 -12.16 4.32 10.13
C GLN A 439 -11.15 5.31 9.55
N ALA A 440 -10.02 4.82 9.04
CA ALA A 440 -9.02 5.62 8.36
C ALA A 440 -9.55 6.24 7.05
N ALA A 441 -10.38 5.49 6.30
CA ALA A 441 -10.99 5.98 5.07
C ALA A 441 -12.08 7.03 5.34
N ILE A 442 -12.83 6.90 6.43
CA ILE A 442 -13.80 7.91 6.86
C ILE A 442 -13.07 9.18 7.32
N ILE A 443 -12.01 9.05 8.14
CA ILE A 443 -11.30 10.23 8.64
C ILE A 443 -10.57 10.96 7.51
N ILE A 444 -9.92 10.29 6.55
CA ILE A 444 -9.29 10.96 5.39
C ILE A 444 -10.33 11.71 4.55
N GLY A 445 -11.51 11.11 4.34
CA GLY A 445 -12.61 11.70 3.61
C GLY A 445 -13.16 12.98 4.25
N LEU A 446 -13.46 12.92 5.55
CA LEU A 446 -14.00 14.07 6.29
C LEU A 446 -12.96 15.16 6.56
N SER A 447 -11.73 14.79 6.96
CA SER A 447 -10.73 15.77 7.40
C SER A 447 -9.93 16.39 6.25
N LEU A 448 -9.34 15.56 5.38
CA LEU A 448 -8.39 16.00 4.37
C LEU A 448 -9.02 16.21 3.00
N GLN A 449 -9.93 15.32 2.57
CA GLN A 449 -10.67 15.54 1.32
C GLN A 449 -11.85 16.51 1.48
N ARG A 450 -12.32 16.75 2.71
CA ARG A 450 -13.48 17.62 3.03
C ARG A 450 -14.76 17.21 2.31
N LYS A 451 -14.99 15.91 2.19
CA LYS A 451 -16.24 15.34 1.65
C LYS A 451 -17.37 15.49 2.65
N SER A 452 -18.60 15.57 2.14
CA SER A 452 -19.79 15.53 2.99
C SER A 452 -20.03 14.11 3.53
N VAL A 453 -20.81 14.00 4.60
CA VAL A 453 -21.23 12.68 5.12
C VAL A 453 -22.05 11.92 4.07
N GLU A 454 -22.83 12.63 3.25
CA GLU A 454 -23.64 12.06 2.17
C GLU A 454 -22.76 11.43 1.07
N ASP A 455 -21.68 12.10 0.69
CA ASP A 455 -20.71 11.56 -0.27
C ASP A 455 -20.12 10.23 0.26
N LEU A 456 -19.76 10.20 1.54
CA LEU A 456 -19.22 8.99 2.18
C LEU A 456 -20.26 7.88 2.30
N MET A 457 -21.52 8.22 2.56
CA MET A 457 -22.62 7.25 2.56
C MET A 457 -22.76 6.58 1.19
N SER A 458 -22.71 7.37 0.12
CA SER A 458 -22.81 6.87 -1.25
C SER A 458 -21.61 5.99 -1.62
N GLU A 459 -20.40 6.38 -1.21
CA GLU A 459 -19.16 5.70 -1.55
C GLU A 459 -19.01 4.36 -0.81
N PHE A 460 -19.29 4.33 0.49
CA PHE A 460 -19.19 3.12 1.31
C PHE A 460 -20.46 2.26 1.31
N LYS A 461 -21.56 2.76 0.74
CA LYS A 461 -22.89 2.13 0.80
C LYS A 461 -23.34 1.85 2.24
N LEU A 462 -23.05 2.79 3.14
CA LEU A 462 -23.39 2.73 4.57
C LEU A 462 -24.47 3.76 4.93
N GLN A 463 -25.21 3.50 6.00
CA GLN A 463 -26.17 4.47 6.53
C GLN A 463 -25.46 5.58 7.32
N SER A 464 -26.04 6.80 7.34
CA SER A 464 -25.47 7.97 8.03
C SER A 464 -25.06 7.68 9.48
N ASN A 465 -25.95 7.03 10.24
CA ASN A 465 -25.72 6.67 11.64
C ASN A 465 -24.48 5.78 11.83
N GLN A 466 -24.18 4.90 10.87
CA GLN A 466 -23.02 4.02 10.93
C GLN A 466 -21.72 4.80 10.67
N VAL A 467 -21.74 5.72 9.70
CA VAL A 467 -20.59 6.59 9.39
C VAL A 467 -20.27 7.47 10.60
N LEU A 468 -21.29 8.14 11.17
CA LEU A 468 -21.13 8.98 12.36
C LEU A 468 -20.71 8.18 13.60
N ALA A 469 -21.24 6.97 13.80
CA ALA A 469 -20.82 6.11 14.90
C ALA A 469 -19.34 5.68 14.77
N MET A 470 -18.88 5.37 13.56
CA MET A 470 -17.47 5.05 13.31
C MET A 470 -16.59 6.28 13.51
N PHE A 471 -17.02 7.44 13.03
CA PHE A 471 -16.33 8.71 13.21
C PHE A 471 -16.23 9.09 14.70
N ASN A 472 -17.30 8.95 15.49
CA ASN A 472 -17.26 9.19 16.94
C ASN A 472 -16.27 8.26 17.66
N LYS A 473 -16.17 6.99 17.26
CA LYS A 473 -15.15 6.06 17.77
C LYS A 473 -13.72 6.52 17.45
N VAL A 474 -13.50 7.15 16.29
CA VAL A 474 -12.19 7.73 15.93
C VAL A 474 -11.88 8.92 16.85
N ILE A 475 -12.83 9.85 17.02
CA ILE A 475 -12.62 11.01 17.89
C ILE A 475 -12.33 10.59 19.34
N ARG A 476 -13.04 9.59 19.88
CA ARG A 476 -12.74 9.03 21.21
C ARG A 476 -11.28 8.55 21.34
N LYS A 477 -10.75 7.90 20.30
CA LYS A 477 -9.35 7.46 20.28
C LYS A 477 -8.38 8.65 20.26
N PHE A 478 -8.66 9.68 19.46
CA PHE A 478 -7.83 10.88 19.42
C PHE A 478 -7.85 11.63 20.76
N THR A 479 -9.03 11.85 21.34
CA THR A 479 -9.17 12.47 22.66
C THR A 479 -8.43 11.68 23.73
N ALA A 480 -8.50 10.34 23.74
CA ALA A 480 -7.75 9.52 24.69
C ALA A 480 -6.22 9.71 24.57
N VAL A 481 -5.70 9.89 23.34
CA VAL A 481 -4.27 10.19 23.14
C VAL A 481 -3.92 11.58 23.65
N PHE A 482 -4.76 12.58 23.39
CA PHE A 482 -4.52 13.96 23.86
C PHE A 482 -4.56 14.05 25.38
N ASN A 483 -5.53 13.40 26.03
CA ASN A 483 -5.63 13.38 27.49
C ASN A 483 -4.42 12.69 28.12
N LYS A 484 -3.94 11.59 27.52
CA LYS A 484 -2.70 10.94 27.97
C LYS A 484 -1.47 11.85 27.87
N LEU A 485 -1.35 12.63 26.80
CA LEU A 485 -0.25 13.60 26.64
C LEU A 485 -0.34 14.74 27.68
N GLU A 486 -1.55 15.17 28.02
CA GLU A 486 -1.78 16.14 29.09
C GLU A 486 -1.41 15.59 30.47
N GLU A 487 -1.84 14.37 30.78
CA GLU A 487 -1.51 13.67 32.02
C GLU A 487 0.01 13.50 32.16
N GLU A 488 0.69 13.07 31.10
CA GLU A 488 2.15 12.92 31.08
C GLU A 488 2.87 14.26 31.30
N ALA A 489 2.39 15.34 30.70
CA ALA A 489 2.98 16.66 30.92
C ALA A 489 2.72 17.20 32.33
N ILE A 490 1.49 17.05 32.85
CA ILE A 490 1.15 17.45 34.22
C ILE A 490 1.99 16.65 35.22
N SER A 491 2.22 15.35 34.98
CA SER A 491 3.08 14.53 35.83
C SER A 491 4.53 15.03 35.86
N LYS A 492 5.04 15.53 34.73
CA LYS A 492 6.38 16.12 34.63
C LYS A 492 6.46 17.48 35.34
N ASP A 493 5.42 18.31 35.22
CA ASP A 493 5.32 19.60 35.91
C ASP A 493 5.20 19.43 37.44
N ILE A 494 4.44 18.43 37.90
CA ILE A 494 4.28 18.11 39.33
C ILE A 494 5.55 17.47 39.91
N ALA A 495 6.34 16.76 39.10
CA ALA A 495 7.61 16.16 39.51
C ALA A 495 8.75 17.18 39.70
N ILE A 496 8.52 18.47 39.46
CA ILE A 496 9.41 19.55 39.91
C ILE A 496 9.18 19.70 41.42
N PRO A 497 10.16 19.40 42.29
CA PRO A 497 9.98 19.59 43.72
C PRO A 497 9.86 21.08 44.01
N GLN A 498 8.63 21.58 44.17
CA GLN A 498 8.42 22.74 45.01
C GLN A 498 8.70 22.30 46.44
N SER A 499 9.97 22.35 46.83
CA SER A 499 10.38 22.31 48.24
C SER A 499 9.80 23.55 48.90
N ASP A 500 8.58 23.42 49.42
CA ASP A 500 7.93 24.42 50.24
C ASP A 500 8.27 24.05 51.70
N PRO A 501 9.30 24.67 52.32
CA PRO A 501 9.88 24.23 53.59
C PRO A 501 8.92 24.32 54.79
N LEU A 502 7.70 24.84 54.59
CA LEU A 502 6.64 24.82 55.61
C LEU A 502 5.87 23.51 55.68
N LYS A 503 5.80 22.71 54.60
CA LYS A 503 5.04 21.45 54.62
C LYS A 503 5.80 20.31 55.30
N GLU A 504 7.11 20.23 55.12
CA GLU A 504 7.94 19.20 55.77
C GLU A 504 7.94 19.36 57.30
N LYS A 505 8.00 20.58 57.82
CA LYS A 505 7.97 20.85 59.26
C LYS A 505 6.65 20.49 59.96
N ILE A 506 5.53 20.53 59.25
CA ILE A 506 4.21 20.21 59.81
C ILE A 506 3.98 18.69 59.79
N VAL A 507 4.48 18.00 58.77
CA VAL A 507 4.38 16.53 58.67
C VAL A 507 5.28 15.87 59.72
N GLU A 508 6.51 16.36 59.90
CA GLU A 508 7.41 15.87 60.96
C GLU A 508 6.82 16.06 62.37
N SER A 509 6.15 17.19 62.65
CA SER A 509 5.59 17.41 64.00
C SER A 509 4.37 16.53 64.31
N ILE A 510 3.56 16.20 63.30
CA ILE A 510 2.35 15.38 63.48
C ILE A 510 2.73 13.90 63.60
N ASP A 511 3.71 13.43 62.82
CA ASP A 511 4.18 12.05 62.90
C ASP A 511 4.91 11.77 64.24
N GLU A 512 5.66 12.74 64.78
CA GLU A 512 6.25 12.64 66.12
C GLU A 512 5.19 12.61 67.24
N GLU A 513 4.11 13.39 67.12
CA GLU A 513 2.99 13.36 68.07
C GLU A 513 2.24 12.03 68.03
N LEU A 514 1.98 11.48 66.83
CA LEU A 514 1.26 10.23 66.64
C LEU A 514 2.06 9.02 67.17
N GLU A 515 3.38 9.02 66.97
CA GLU A 515 4.26 7.98 67.52
C GLU A 515 4.36 8.05 69.05
N ALA A 516 4.37 9.26 69.62
CA ALA A 516 4.38 9.43 71.07
C ALA A 516 3.09 8.90 71.70
N GLU A 517 1.93 9.17 71.12
CA GLU A 517 0.65 8.64 71.58
C GLU A 517 0.55 7.11 71.41
N ALA A 518 1.03 6.57 70.28
CA ALA A 518 1.05 5.12 70.05
C ALA A 518 1.92 4.36 71.08
N LYS A 519 3.02 4.96 71.53
CA LYS A 519 3.89 4.41 72.60
C LYS A 519 3.24 4.45 73.98
N VAL A 520 2.33 5.40 74.24
CA VAL A 520 1.57 5.48 75.49
C VAL A 520 0.47 4.42 75.51
N VAL A 521 -0.28 4.29 74.41
CA VAL A 521 -1.38 3.31 74.27
C VAL A 521 -0.87 1.87 74.35
N SER A 522 0.27 1.57 73.71
CA SER A 522 0.89 0.24 73.79
C SER A 522 1.33 -0.13 75.22
N LYS A 523 1.94 0.80 75.97
CA LYS A 523 2.30 0.58 77.38
C LYS A 523 1.08 0.33 78.27
N GLU A 524 -0.04 1.02 78.04
CA GLU A 524 -1.28 0.75 78.79
C GLU A 524 -1.88 -0.62 78.45
N LEU A 525 -1.78 -1.05 77.19
CA LEU A 525 -2.22 -2.36 76.73
C LEU A 525 -1.39 -3.49 77.35
N ASP A 526 -0.07 -3.33 77.41
CA ASP A 526 0.84 -4.29 78.03
C ASP A 526 0.58 -4.43 79.53
N GLN A 527 0.35 -3.32 80.24
CA GLN A 527 -0.02 -3.33 81.65
C GLN A 527 -1.37 -4.00 81.90
N LYS A 528 -2.35 -3.79 81.02
CA LYS A 528 -3.65 -4.48 81.10
C LYS A 528 -3.51 -5.97 80.82
N GLN A 529 -2.68 -6.38 79.84
CA GLN A 529 -2.38 -7.78 79.58
C GLN A 529 -1.66 -8.47 80.74
N GLN A 530 -0.69 -7.80 81.37
CA GLN A 530 0.00 -8.34 82.55
C GLN A 530 -0.96 -8.55 83.73
N LYS A 531 -1.83 -7.58 84.02
CA LYS A 531 -2.87 -7.73 85.05
C LYS A 531 -3.85 -8.85 84.74
N LEU A 532 -4.18 -9.07 83.46
CA LEU A 532 -5.05 -10.17 83.04
C LEU A 532 -4.36 -11.53 83.20
N LEU A 533 -3.06 -11.61 82.88
CA LEU A 533 -2.23 -12.81 83.05
C LEU A 533 -2.04 -13.18 84.53
N GLU A 534 -1.84 -12.18 85.39
CA GLU A 534 -1.79 -12.39 86.85
C GLU A 534 -3.14 -12.85 87.41
N ALA A 535 -4.26 -12.28 86.93
CA ALA A 535 -5.61 -12.73 87.31
C ALA A 535 -5.95 -14.15 86.79
N LEU A 536 -5.32 -14.59 85.70
CA LEU A 536 -5.47 -15.94 85.14
C LEU A 536 -4.59 -16.98 85.86
N ALA A 537 -3.49 -16.57 86.50
CA ALA A 537 -2.57 -17.46 87.20
C ALA A 537 -3.15 -18.04 88.52
N ASP A 538 -4.07 -17.33 89.17
CA ASP A 538 -4.76 -17.78 90.40
C ASP A 538 -5.99 -18.68 90.14
N GLY A 539 -6.36 -18.89 88.87
CA GLY A 539 -7.48 -19.75 88.48
C GLY A 539 -7.01 -21.14 88.05
N ASP A 540 -7.66 -22.19 88.56
CA ASP A 540 -7.37 -23.60 88.25
C ASP A 540 -7.72 -23.93 86.77
N ILE A 541 -6.86 -23.54 85.83
CA ILE A 541 -7.05 -23.69 84.36
C ILE A 541 -7.08 -25.17 83.93
N LYS A 542 -6.68 -26.10 84.81
CA LYS A 542 -6.76 -27.55 84.55
C LYS A 542 -8.18 -28.06 84.36
N GLN A 543 -9.21 -27.33 84.84
CA GLN A 543 -10.61 -27.73 84.68
C GLN A 543 -11.18 -27.52 83.26
N TYR A 544 -10.48 -26.77 82.39
CA TYR A 544 -10.86 -26.54 80.99
C TYR A 544 -9.98 -27.29 79.98
N ALA A 545 -9.11 -28.19 80.46
CA ALA A 545 -8.25 -28.99 79.59
C ALA A 545 -9.06 -30.04 78.81
N ILE A 546 -9.18 -29.84 77.49
CA ILE A 546 -9.85 -30.77 76.58
C ILE A 546 -8.93 -31.98 76.34
N GLY A 547 -9.22 -33.11 76.97
CA GLY A 547 -8.45 -34.34 76.83
C GLY A 547 -8.81 -35.15 75.58
N GLY A 548 -8.23 -34.79 74.43
CA GLY A 548 -8.29 -35.61 73.20
C GLY A 548 -6.89 -36.06 72.77
N SER A 549 -6.72 -37.33 72.37
CA SER A 549 -5.43 -37.81 71.85
C SER A 549 -5.26 -37.42 70.37
N GLU A 550 -4.02 -37.19 69.93
CA GLU A 550 -3.66 -36.78 68.55
C GLU A 550 -4.37 -37.61 67.47
N LYS A 551 -4.53 -38.93 67.72
CA LYS A 551 -5.20 -39.86 66.81
C LYS A 551 -6.70 -39.60 66.66
N GLN A 552 -7.39 -39.17 67.73
CA GLN A 552 -8.82 -38.84 67.69
C GLN A 552 -9.07 -37.52 66.94
N TRP A 553 -8.19 -36.54 67.13
CA TRP A 553 -8.25 -35.28 66.39
C TRP A 553 -8.04 -35.49 64.90
N GLN A 554 -7.05 -36.30 64.51
CA GLN A 554 -6.80 -36.62 63.10
C GLN A 554 -7.92 -37.41 62.43
N ALA A 555 -8.58 -38.32 63.16
CA ALA A 555 -9.73 -39.07 62.63
C ALA A 555 -10.93 -38.14 62.34
N ASN A 556 -11.24 -37.22 63.26
CA ASN A 556 -12.34 -36.25 63.08
C ASN A 556 -12.06 -35.24 61.95
N LEU A 557 -10.81 -34.82 61.78
CA LEU A 557 -10.40 -33.94 60.68
C LEU A 557 -10.45 -34.63 59.31
N LYS A 558 -10.07 -35.91 59.23
CA LYS A 558 -10.14 -36.69 57.97
C LYS A 558 -11.57 -37.00 57.54
N ALA A 559 -12.50 -37.22 58.48
CA ALA A 559 -13.91 -37.44 58.17
C ALA A 559 -14.59 -36.20 57.53
N ALA A 560 -14.04 -34.99 57.74
CA ALA A 560 -14.61 -33.74 57.25
C ALA A 560 -14.10 -33.29 55.87
N GLY A 561 -13.31 -34.11 55.17
CA GLY A 561 -12.98 -33.91 53.74
C GLY A 561 -12.35 -32.55 53.40
N GLY A 562 -11.58 -31.94 54.31
CA GLY A 562 -10.88 -30.69 54.05
C GLY A 562 -11.67 -29.39 54.28
N LYS A 563 -12.90 -29.44 54.81
CA LYS A 563 -13.58 -28.27 55.38
C LYS A 563 -13.77 -28.46 56.89
N ALA A 564 -13.54 -27.41 57.68
CA ALA A 564 -13.65 -27.48 59.14
C ALA A 564 -15.07 -27.92 59.56
N PRO A 565 -15.24 -28.99 60.35
CA PRO A 565 -16.55 -29.43 60.79
C PRO A 565 -17.17 -28.41 61.75
N ALA A 566 -18.45 -28.11 61.57
CA ALA A 566 -19.14 -27.08 62.37
C ALA A 566 -19.27 -27.46 63.86
N ASN A 567 -19.26 -28.75 64.21
CA ASN A 567 -19.31 -29.23 65.60
C ASN A 567 -18.41 -30.46 65.78
N VAL A 568 -17.53 -30.45 66.79
CA VAL A 568 -16.67 -31.58 67.19
C VAL A 568 -17.01 -31.97 68.63
N SER A 569 -17.52 -33.18 68.84
CA SER A 569 -17.85 -33.71 70.17
C SER A 569 -16.71 -34.57 70.70
N ILE A 570 -16.09 -34.17 71.83
CA ILE A 570 -15.05 -34.94 72.53
C ILE A 570 -15.56 -35.28 73.94
N LYS A 571 -15.44 -36.54 74.34
CA LYS A 571 -15.87 -36.98 75.68
C LYS A 571 -14.93 -36.42 76.75
N SER A 572 -15.45 -35.52 77.58
CA SER A 572 -14.79 -35.09 78.82
C SER A 572 -14.69 -36.27 79.81
N LYS A 573 -13.52 -36.45 80.41
CA LYS A 573 -13.35 -37.39 81.54
C LYS A 573 -13.77 -36.69 82.83
N ARG A 574 -14.96 -37.00 83.36
CA ARG A 574 -15.22 -36.79 84.79
C ARG A 574 -16.01 -37.95 85.40
N LYS A 575 -15.47 -38.52 86.48
CA LYS A 575 -16.23 -39.25 87.50
C LYS A 575 -17.01 -38.20 88.30
N LEU A 576 -18.33 -38.37 88.44
CA LEU A 576 -19.12 -37.61 89.41
C LEU A 576 -18.79 -38.10 90.82
N SER A 577 -18.57 -37.17 91.75
CA SER A 577 -18.73 -37.40 93.18
C SER A 577 -19.64 -36.31 93.74
N GLU A 578 -20.79 -36.74 94.23
CA GLU A 578 -21.76 -35.97 95.01
C GLU A 578 -21.17 -35.54 96.38
N LYS A 579 -21.58 -34.36 96.85
CA LYS A 579 -21.89 -33.96 98.25
C LYS A 579 -21.99 -32.43 98.29
N SER A 580 -23.15 -31.83 98.56
CA SER A 580 -24.01 -31.77 99.76
C SER A 580 -23.71 -30.51 100.57
N ASP A 581 -24.76 -29.72 100.76
CA ASP A 581 -24.84 -28.42 101.43
C ASP A 581 -24.26 -28.40 102.86
N GLU A 582 -23.54 -27.33 103.18
CA GLU A 582 -23.72 -26.46 104.37
C GLU A 582 -23.00 -25.12 104.16
#